data_AF-A0A7Z0UA91-F1
#
_entry.id   AF-A0A7Z0UA91-F1
#
_cell.length_a   1.000
_cell.length_b   1.000
_cell.length_c   1.000
_cell.angle_alpha   90.00
_cell.angle_beta   90.00
_cell.angle_gamma   90.00
#
_symmetry.space_group_name_H-M   'P 1'
#
loop_
_entity.id
_entity.type
_entity.pdbx_description
1 polymer ?
#
loop_
_entity_poly.entity_id
_entity_poly.type
_entity_poly.pdbx_seq_one_letter_code
_entity_poly.pdbx_strand_id
1 'polypeptide(L)'
;MTVADLVPYFTIPGSIVGFVTGGFVIWERFLRYQPTAFIIAKPLIPGGAQKGCYLRVVNRSERPILMSWPTGTRDNALRIATDHSTRSIVKSLLHGEKAVVLDGGQEAAFPVLTPPNWRSLDPDQTMETTVRWRFVQPVIWKRDRSFLVRISKRSYLHLLDEVEDDAED
;
A
#
# COMPACT_ATOMS: atom_id res chain seq x y z
N MET A 1 -43.24 34.70 26.15
CA MET A 1 -42.32 34.08 25.18
C MET A 1 -43.11 33.80 23.92
N THR A 2 -42.82 34.52 22.84
CA THR A 2 -43.52 34.32 21.57
C THR A 2 -42.82 33.23 20.77
N VAL A 3 -43.55 32.58 19.85
CA VAL A 3 -43.01 31.50 18.99
C VAL A 3 -41.78 31.98 18.21
N ALA A 4 -41.67 33.29 17.92
CA ALA A 4 -40.54 33.93 17.27
C ALA A 4 -39.23 33.90 18.10
N ASP A 5 -39.31 33.87 19.44
CA ASP A 5 -38.13 33.78 20.32
C ASP A 5 -37.56 32.36 20.41
N LEU A 6 -38.35 31.34 20.02
CA LEU A 6 -37.95 29.93 20.01
C LEU A 6 -37.30 29.50 18.69
N VAL A 7 -37.61 30.18 17.58
CA VAL A 7 -37.05 29.87 16.25
C VAL A 7 -35.50 29.89 16.22
N PRO A 8 -34.79 30.86 16.84
CA PRO A 8 -33.32 30.84 16.90
C PRO A 8 -32.79 29.63 17.69
N TYR A 9 -33.50 29.25 18.75
CA TYR A 9 -33.13 28.14 19.63
C TYR A 9 -33.19 26.76 18.95
N PHE A 10 -34.05 26.60 17.93
CA PHE A 10 -34.15 25.36 17.15
C PHE A 10 -33.34 25.39 15.85
N THR A 11 -33.13 26.56 15.25
CA THR A 11 -32.35 26.69 14.01
C THR A 11 -30.84 26.58 14.21
N ILE A 12 -30.31 27.07 15.33
CA ILE A 12 -28.87 26.99 15.65
C ILE A 12 -28.42 25.52 15.86
N PRO A 13 -29.10 24.67 16.66
CA PRO A 13 -28.74 23.26 16.78
C PRO A 13 -28.94 22.48 15.46
N GLY A 14 -30.04 22.75 14.73
CA GLY A 14 -30.33 22.06 13.47
C GLY A 14 -29.28 22.32 12.39
N SER A 15 -28.78 23.55 12.28
CA SER A 15 -27.70 23.90 11.37
C SER A 15 -26.36 23.26 11.76
N ILE A 16 -26.03 23.22 13.05
CA ILE A 16 -24.82 22.51 13.55
C ILE A 16 -24.89 21.02 13.20
N VAL A 17 -26.02 20.35 13.44
CA VAL A 17 -26.20 18.94 13.07
C VAL A 17 -26.03 18.74 11.56
N GLY A 18 -26.64 19.61 10.74
CA GLY A 18 -26.48 19.57 9.28
C GLY A 18 -25.02 19.71 8.82
N PHE A 19 -24.25 20.63 9.43
CA PHE A 19 -22.83 20.80 9.13
C PHE A 19 -22.00 19.59 9.58
N VAL A 20 -22.28 19.01 10.74
CA VAL A 20 -21.59 17.82 11.25
C VAL A 20 -21.87 16.62 10.35
N THR A 21 -23.12 16.39 9.96
CA THR A 21 -23.48 15.30 9.04
C THR A 21 -22.88 15.52 7.65
N GLY A 22 -22.94 16.73 7.11
CA GLY A 22 -22.30 17.06 5.82
C GLY A 22 -20.78 16.85 5.87
N GLY A 23 -20.13 17.31 6.93
CA GLY A 23 -18.70 17.08 7.19
C GLY A 23 -18.37 15.60 7.32
N PHE A 24 -19.20 14.83 8.04
CA PHE A 24 -19.03 13.39 8.20
C PHE A 24 -19.13 12.64 6.86
N VAL A 25 -20.11 12.96 6.02
CA VAL A 25 -20.26 12.34 4.69
C VAL A 25 -19.07 12.66 3.80
N ILE A 26 -18.56 13.90 3.83
CA ILE A 26 -17.35 14.29 3.10
C ILE A 26 -16.13 13.51 3.64
N TRP A 27 -15.94 13.48 4.95
CA TRP A 27 -14.86 12.73 5.58
C TRP A 27 -14.88 11.25 5.20
N GLU A 28 -16.05 10.62 5.31
CA GLU A 28 -16.27 9.23 4.96
C GLU A 28 -15.94 8.96 3.49
N ARG A 29 -16.41 9.82 2.58
CA ARG A 29 -16.15 9.70 1.14
C ARG A 29 -14.66 9.79 0.80
N PHE A 30 -13.91 10.69 1.44
CA PHE A 30 -12.54 11.02 1.02
C PHE A 30 -11.43 10.26 1.76
N LEU A 31 -11.62 9.96 3.04
CA LEU A 31 -10.55 9.48 3.93
C LEU A 31 -10.75 8.03 4.41
N ARG A 32 -11.99 7.52 4.49
CA ARG A 32 -12.25 6.16 5.00
C ARG A 32 -11.69 5.04 4.11
N TYR A 33 -11.60 5.27 2.80
CA TYR A 33 -11.37 4.23 1.80
C TYR A 33 -9.95 4.18 1.24
N GLN A 34 -8.94 4.62 2.00
CA GLN A 34 -7.54 4.48 1.57
C GLN A 34 -7.08 3.02 1.71
N PRO A 35 -6.46 2.43 0.67
CA PRO A 35 -5.84 1.13 0.80
C PRO A 35 -4.67 1.23 1.78
N THR A 36 -4.46 0.16 2.54
CA THR A 36 -3.32 0.05 3.45
C THR A 36 -2.32 -0.93 2.85
N ALA A 37 -1.04 -0.55 2.83
CA ALA A 37 0.04 -1.40 2.35
C ALA A 37 1.15 -1.50 3.39
N PHE A 38 1.60 -2.72 3.66
CA PHE A 38 2.61 -2.99 4.67
C PHE A 38 3.43 -4.21 4.27
N ILE A 39 4.70 -4.21 4.65
CA ILE A 39 5.61 -5.32 4.39
C ILE A 39 5.41 -6.37 5.49
N ILE A 40 5.27 -7.63 5.08
CA ILE A 40 5.13 -8.76 5.97
C ILE A 40 6.11 -9.87 5.59
N ALA A 41 6.47 -10.68 6.57
CA ALA A 41 7.08 -11.98 6.32
C ALA A 41 6.00 -13.06 6.31
N LYS A 42 6.02 -13.93 5.30
CA LYS A 42 5.13 -15.10 5.22
C LYS A 42 5.94 -16.32 4.82
N PRO A 43 5.71 -17.51 5.41
CA PRO A 43 6.39 -18.72 4.96
C PRO A 43 6.05 -19.02 3.51
N LEU A 44 7.05 -19.41 2.72
CA LEU A 44 6.88 -19.73 1.29
C LEU A 44 5.95 -20.94 1.08
N ILE A 45 6.00 -21.88 2.02
CA ILE A 45 5.17 -23.08 2.07
C ILE A 45 4.47 -23.09 3.44
N PRO A 46 3.17 -23.44 3.54
CA PRO A 46 2.51 -23.58 4.83
C PRO A 46 3.29 -24.51 5.77
N GLY A 47 3.72 -24.00 6.93
CA GLY A 47 4.54 -24.75 7.90
C GLY A 47 6.05 -24.80 7.59
N GLY A 48 6.51 -24.18 6.51
CA GLY A 48 7.93 -24.10 6.16
C GLY A 48 8.70 -23.09 7.02
N ALA A 49 9.96 -23.38 7.30
CA ALA A 49 10.87 -22.49 8.03
C ALA A 49 11.33 -21.29 7.17
N GLN A 50 11.42 -21.47 5.84
CA GLN A 50 11.83 -20.39 4.95
C GLN A 50 10.72 -19.34 4.77
N LYS A 51 11.02 -18.11 5.17
CA LYS A 51 10.15 -16.95 5.04
C LYS A 51 10.49 -16.18 3.77
N GLY A 52 9.47 -15.63 3.13
CA GLY A 52 9.61 -14.65 2.06
C GLY A 52 9.10 -13.29 2.52
N CYS A 53 9.60 -12.23 1.91
CA CYS A 53 9.14 -10.86 2.12
C CYS A 53 8.02 -10.54 1.13
N TYR A 54 6.91 -9.98 1.61
CA TYR A 54 5.74 -9.65 0.80
C TYR A 54 5.22 -8.27 1.12
N LEU A 55 4.75 -7.57 0.09
CA LEU A 55 3.92 -6.39 0.23
C LEU A 55 2.47 -6.83 0.33
N ARG A 56 1.92 -6.77 1.54
CA ARG A 56 0.49 -7.00 1.78
C ARG A 56 -0.25 -5.71 1.54
N VAL A 57 -1.29 -5.78 0.71
CA VAL A 57 -2.16 -4.66 0.40
C VAL A 57 -3.60 -5.04 0.68
N VAL A 58 -4.28 -4.19 1.44
CA VAL A 58 -5.68 -4.38 1.85
C VAL A 58 -6.51 -3.27 1.24
N ASN A 59 -7.41 -3.62 0.33
CA ASN A 59 -8.42 -2.71 -0.18
C ASN A 59 -9.61 -2.67 0.78
N ARG A 60 -9.66 -1.65 1.64
CA ARG A 60 -10.78 -1.46 2.59
C ARG A 60 -12.03 -0.86 1.95
N SER A 61 -11.96 -0.49 0.67
CA SER A 61 -13.11 0.05 -0.03
C SER A 61 -13.97 -1.07 -0.61
N GLU A 62 -15.26 -0.82 -0.84
CA GLU A 62 -16.15 -1.74 -1.54
C GLU A 62 -15.90 -1.76 -3.06
N ARG A 63 -15.01 -0.89 -3.56
CA ARG A 63 -14.78 -0.68 -4.98
C ARG A 63 -13.45 -1.29 -5.39
N PRO A 64 -13.33 -1.82 -6.62
CA PRO A 64 -12.04 -2.27 -7.12
C PRO A 64 -11.07 -1.09 -7.28
N ILE A 65 -9.83 -1.31 -6.85
CA ILE A 65 -8.72 -0.39 -7.06
C ILE A 65 -7.75 -0.98 -8.10
N LEU A 66 -7.21 -0.12 -8.94
CA LEU A 66 -6.06 -0.40 -9.78
C LEU A 66 -4.83 0.07 -9.03
N MET A 67 -3.90 -0.85 -8.79
CA MET A 67 -2.58 -0.58 -8.23
C MET A 67 -1.54 -0.67 -9.32
N SER A 68 -0.55 0.21 -9.31
CA SER A 68 0.59 0.12 -10.21
C SER A 68 1.89 0.52 -9.54
N TRP A 69 2.99 -0.03 -10.03
CA TRP A 69 4.34 0.24 -9.52
C TRP A 69 5.37 0.13 -10.65
N PRO A 70 6.49 0.87 -10.55
CA PRO A 70 7.57 0.77 -11.53
C PRO A 70 8.21 -0.63 -11.48
N THR A 71 8.55 -1.15 -12.66
CA THR A 71 9.37 -2.35 -12.84
C THR A 71 10.70 -2.00 -13.47
N GLY A 72 11.68 -2.90 -13.35
CA GLY A 72 13.03 -2.69 -13.85
C GLY A 72 14.10 -3.03 -12.82
N THR A 73 15.35 -2.86 -13.23
CA THR A 73 16.53 -3.04 -12.39
C THR A 73 17.09 -1.67 -12.03
N ARG A 74 16.69 -1.15 -10.87
CA ARG A 74 17.27 0.06 -10.29
C ARG A 74 17.94 -0.29 -8.97
N ASP A 75 19.07 0.34 -8.71
CA ASP A 75 19.77 0.20 -7.43
C ASP A 75 18.91 0.80 -6.32
N ASN A 76 18.98 0.19 -5.13
CA ASN A 76 18.24 0.61 -3.94
C ASN A 76 16.70 0.66 -4.10
N ALA A 77 16.15 0.03 -5.14
CA ALA A 77 14.71 0.01 -5.38
C ALA A 77 14.10 -1.34 -4.99
N LEU A 78 13.01 -1.31 -4.21
CA LEU A 78 12.24 -2.52 -3.94
C LEU A 78 11.56 -2.99 -5.23
N ARG A 79 11.76 -4.27 -5.56
CA ARG A 79 11.13 -4.90 -6.72
C ARG A 79 9.91 -5.69 -6.25
N ILE A 80 8.77 -5.50 -6.91
CA ILE A 80 7.52 -6.19 -6.56
C ILE A 80 7.09 -7.08 -7.72
N ALA A 81 7.02 -8.39 -7.47
CA ALA A 81 6.45 -9.38 -8.40
C ALA A 81 4.95 -9.54 -8.13
N THR A 82 4.20 -10.07 -9.11
CA THR A 82 2.74 -10.34 -8.90
C THR A 82 2.48 -11.65 -8.21
N ASP A 83 3.38 -12.60 -8.35
CA ASP A 83 3.30 -13.97 -7.87
C ASP A 83 4.70 -14.60 -7.96
N HIS A 84 4.85 -15.84 -7.50
CA HIS A 84 6.10 -16.60 -7.54
C HIS A 84 6.39 -17.30 -8.86
N SER A 85 5.57 -17.11 -9.90
CA SER A 85 5.88 -17.70 -11.20
C SER A 85 7.12 -17.06 -11.80
N THR A 86 7.95 -17.87 -12.45
CA THR A 86 9.14 -17.41 -13.16
C THR A 86 8.81 -16.27 -14.14
N ARG A 87 7.66 -16.38 -14.82
CA ARG A 87 7.19 -15.34 -15.76
C ARG A 87 6.95 -14.01 -15.06
N SER A 88 6.35 -14.01 -13.88
CA SER A 88 6.05 -12.79 -13.13
C SER A 88 7.30 -12.15 -12.54
N ILE A 89 8.26 -12.97 -12.10
CA ILE A 89 9.57 -12.52 -11.64
C ILE A 89 10.33 -11.88 -12.80
N VAL A 90 10.47 -12.55 -13.95
CA VAL A 90 11.15 -12.01 -15.13
C VAL A 90 10.50 -10.72 -15.61
N LYS A 91 9.16 -10.65 -15.65
CA LYS A 91 8.43 -9.41 -15.99
C LYS A 91 8.74 -8.26 -15.03
N SER A 92 9.03 -8.52 -13.76
CA SER A 92 9.39 -7.46 -12.81
C SER A 92 10.79 -6.88 -13.07
N LEU A 93 11.65 -7.60 -13.79
CA LEU A 93 13.00 -7.16 -14.18
C LEU A 93 12.98 -6.24 -15.42
N LEU A 94 11.94 -6.33 -16.24
CA LEU A 94 11.81 -5.50 -17.44
C LEU A 94 11.38 -4.08 -17.06
N HIS A 95 12.02 -3.09 -17.65
CA HIS A 95 11.67 -1.68 -17.45
C HIS A 95 10.23 -1.41 -17.89
N GLY A 96 9.45 -0.78 -17.02
CA GLY A 96 8.06 -0.44 -17.31
C GLY A 96 7.26 -0.11 -16.05
N GLU A 97 5.95 -0.31 -16.15
CA GLU A 97 5.01 -0.20 -15.04
C GLU A 97 4.14 -1.46 -15.05
N LYS A 98 3.95 -2.06 -13.88
CA LYS A 98 3.05 -3.20 -13.72
C LYS A 98 1.81 -2.73 -12.98
N ALA A 99 0.65 -3.19 -13.43
CA ALA A 99 -0.62 -2.87 -12.81
C ALA A 99 -1.42 -4.12 -12.47
N VAL A 100 -2.12 -4.10 -11.34
CA VAL A 100 -2.99 -5.17 -10.83
C VAL A 100 -4.29 -4.56 -10.33
N VAL A 101 -5.40 -5.27 -10.55
CA VAL A 101 -6.69 -4.91 -9.97
C VAL A 101 -6.87 -5.68 -8.66
N LEU A 102 -7.28 -4.97 -7.61
CA LEU A 102 -7.65 -5.55 -6.32
C LEU A 102 -9.11 -5.21 -6.05
N ASP A 103 -9.95 -6.23 -5.90
CA ASP A 103 -11.39 -6.04 -5.70
C ASP A 103 -11.72 -5.43 -4.33
N GLY A 104 -12.95 -4.96 -4.18
CA GLY A 104 -13.42 -4.34 -2.94
C GLY A 104 -13.38 -5.32 -1.76
N GLY A 105 -12.87 -4.88 -0.61
CA GLY A 105 -12.71 -5.71 0.59
C GLY A 105 -11.62 -6.79 0.46
N GLN A 106 -10.93 -6.88 -0.67
CA GLN A 106 -9.94 -7.91 -0.92
C GLN A 106 -8.57 -7.52 -0.36
N GLU A 107 -7.81 -8.55 -0.02
CA GLU A 107 -6.40 -8.47 0.30
C GLU A 107 -5.57 -9.28 -0.70
N ALA A 108 -4.39 -8.75 -1.05
CA ALA A 108 -3.38 -9.46 -1.80
C ALA A 108 -2.00 -9.31 -1.17
N ALA A 109 -1.15 -10.31 -1.36
CA ALA A 109 0.25 -10.29 -0.95
C ALA A 109 1.14 -10.47 -2.19
N PHE A 110 2.03 -9.52 -2.43
CA PHE A 110 2.91 -9.49 -3.58
C PHE A 110 4.35 -9.75 -3.15
N PRO A 111 5.08 -10.71 -3.76
CA PRO A 111 6.46 -10.98 -3.39
C PRO A 111 7.34 -9.75 -3.61
N VAL A 112 8.15 -9.41 -2.60
CA VAL A 112 9.16 -8.36 -2.66
C VAL A 112 10.51 -9.02 -2.92
N LEU A 113 11.20 -8.57 -3.96
CA LEU A 113 12.51 -9.03 -4.36
C LEU A 113 13.55 -7.98 -3.97
N THR A 114 14.71 -8.45 -3.54
CA THR A 114 15.88 -7.60 -3.23
C THR A 114 16.35 -6.87 -4.48
N PRO A 115 17.02 -5.71 -4.39
CA PRO A 115 17.61 -5.00 -5.53
C PRO A 115 18.87 -5.71 -6.06
N PRO A 116 19.35 -5.37 -7.27
CA PRO A 116 20.57 -5.98 -7.83
C PRO A 116 21.83 -5.74 -6.98
N ASN A 117 21.89 -4.58 -6.31
CA ASN A 117 23.02 -4.18 -5.46
C ASN A 117 22.85 -4.62 -3.98
N TRP A 118 22.04 -5.64 -3.69
CA TRP A 118 21.74 -6.11 -2.32
C TRP A 118 22.98 -6.41 -1.47
N ARG A 119 24.00 -7.02 -2.07
CA ARG A 119 25.23 -7.39 -1.36
C ARG A 119 26.06 -6.19 -0.94
N SER A 120 26.07 -5.14 -1.75
CA SER A 120 26.83 -3.91 -1.49
C SER A 120 26.05 -2.86 -0.67
N LEU A 121 24.79 -3.14 -0.34
CA LEU A 121 23.93 -2.25 0.44
C LEU A 121 24.35 -2.29 1.91
N ASP A 122 24.54 -1.11 2.51
CA ASP A 122 24.76 -0.97 3.95
C ASP A 122 23.50 -1.43 4.72
N PRO A 123 23.62 -2.13 5.86
CA PRO A 123 22.49 -2.52 6.71
C PRO A 123 21.48 -1.39 7.00
N ASP A 124 21.95 -0.16 7.17
CA ASP A 124 21.10 0.99 7.50
C ASP A 124 20.54 1.72 6.27
N GLN A 125 20.99 1.33 5.08
CA GLN A 125 20.49 1.90 3.85
C GLN A 125 19.07 1.41 3.57
N THR A 126 18.23 2.34 3.10
CA THR A 126 16.83 2.09 2.82
C THR A 126 16.59 1.82 1.35
N MET A 127 15.74 0.84 1.09
CA MET A 127 15.22 0.54 -0.23
C MET A 127 13.78 1.00 -0.31
N GLU A 128 13.39 1.57 -1.44
CA GLU A 128 12.05 2.13 -1.59
C GLU A 128 11.41 1.84 -2.94
N THR A 129 10.09 1.91 -2.97
CA THR A 129 9.31 1.88 -4.20
C THR A 129 8.02 2.66 -4.01
N THR A 130 7.62 3.39 -5.05
CA THR A 130 6.37 4.15 -5.05
C THR A 130 5.28 3.32 -5.68
N VAL A 131 4.24 3.02 -4.91
CA VAL A 131 3.06 2.33 -5.39
C VAL A 131 1.97 3.37 -5.64
N ARG A 132 1.48 3.42 -6.88
CA ARG A 132 0.37 4.26 -7.31
C ARG A 132 -0.92 3.46 -7.22
N TRP A 133 -2.01 4.13 -6.91
CA TRP A 133 -3.32 3.51 -6.89
C TRP A 133 -4.42 4.50 -7.27
N ARG A 134 -5.47 3.94 -7.87
CA ARG A 134 -6.68 4.67 -8.25
C ARG A 134 -7.88 3.74 -8.23
N PHE A 135 -9.10 4.26 -8.10
CA PHE A 135 -10.30 3.44 -8.32
C PHE A 135 -10.43 3.09 -9.80
N VAL A 136 -10.89 1.87 -10.11
CA VAL A 136 -11.09 1.42 -11.51
C VAL A 136 -12.16 2.26 -12.21
N GLN A 137 -13.22 2.65 -11.49
CA GLN A 137 -14.25 3.54 -12.02
C GLN A 137 -13.78 5.00 -11.96
N PRO A 138 -13.82 5.75 -13.07
CA PRO A 138 -13.46 7.16 -13.08
C PRO A 138 -14.49 7.99 -12.31
N VAL A 139 -14.09 8.56 -11.18
CA VAL A 139 -14.80 9.71 -10.59
C VAL A 139 -14.22 10.96 -11.25
N ILE A 140 -15.06 11.93 -11.60
CA ILE A 140 -14.73 13.17 -12.35
C ILE A 140 -13.54 13.95 -11.74
N TRP A 141 -13.23 13.72 -10.46
CA TRP A 141 -12.12 14.33 -9.72
C TRP A 141 -10.99 13.32 -9.43
N LYS A 142 -10.36 12.79 -10.49
CA LYS A 142 -9.24 11.82 -10.39
C LYS A 142 -8.02 12.47 -9.75
N ARG A 143 -7.69 12.08 -8.52
CA ARG A 143 -6.34 12.22 -7.99
C ARG A 143 -5.72 10.83 -8.03
N ASP A 144 -4.77 10.61 -8.93
CA ASP A 144 -3.88 9.45 -8.80
C ASP A 144 -3.16 9.61 -7.46
N ARG A 145 -3.34 8.61 -6.58
CA ARG A 145 -2.75 8.62 -5.25
C ARG A 145 -1.55 7.70 -5.26
N SER A 146 -0.57 8.01 -4.43
CA SER A 146 0.62 7.19 -4.28
C SER A 146 0.99 7.09 -2.82
N PHE A 147 1.59 5.97 -2.44
CA PHE A 147 2.27 5.83 -1.18
C PHE A 147 3.67 5.28 -1.43
N LEU A 148 4.62 5.72 -0.61
CA LEU A 148 5.99 5.25 -0.62
C LEU A 148 6.10 4.05 0.32
N VAL A 149 6.56 2.92 -0.21
CA VAL A 149 6.92 1.76 0.59
C VAL A 149 8.44 1.79 0.75
N ARG A 150 8.90 1.77 1.99
CA ARG A 150 10.34 1.81 2.33
C ARG A 150 10.66 0.80 3.42
N ILE A 151 11.82 0.17 3.30
CA ILE A 151 12.38 -0.73 4.33
C ILE A 151 13.91 -0.64 4.31
N SER A 152 14.55 -0.70 5.48
CA SER A 152 16.01 -0.84 5.56
C SER A 152 16.43 -2.29 5.31
N LYS A 153 17.68 -2.50 4.88
CA LYS A 153 18.25 -3.84 4.75
C LYS A 153 18.19 -4.61 6.08
N ARG A 154 18.56 -3.95 7.19
CA ARG A 154 18.47 -4.51 8.54
C ARG A 154 17.05 -4.98 8.90
N SER A 155 16.03 -4.15 8.68
CA SER A 155 14.64 -4.53 8.97
C SER A 155 14.14 -5.64 8.04
N TYR A 156 14.61 -5.68 6.79
CA TYR A 156 14.30 -6.76 5.86
C TYR A 156 14.87 -8.11 6.36
N LEU A 157 16.13 -8.14 6.79
CA LEU A 157 16.78 -9.33 7.35
C LEU A 157 16.06 -9.81 8.63
N HIS A 158 15.75 -8.88 9.53
CA HIS A 158 14.97 -9.20 10.74
C HIS A 158 13.59 -9.78 10.44
N LEU A 159 12.92 -9.37 9.36
CA LEU A 159 11.64 -9.97 8.98
C LEU A 159 11.78 -11.43 8.53
N LEU A 160 12.91 -11.78 7.93
CA LEU A 160 13.16 -13.13 7.43
C LEU A 160 13.77 -14.07 8.47
N ASP A 161 14.10 -13.56 9.66
CA ASP A 161 14.96 -14.23 10.65
C ASP A 161 16.32 -14.66 10.04
N GLU A 162 16.78 -13.93 9.03
CA GLU A 162 18.09 -14.14 8.42
C GLU A 162 19.12 -13.27 9.13
N VAL A 163 20.24 -13.87 9.52
CA VAL A 163 21.46 -13.14 9.92
C VAL A 163 22.27 -12.93 8.65
N GLU A 164 22.83 -11.73 8.47
CA GLU A 164 23.79 -11.51 7.39
C GLU A 164 24.99 -12.43 7.67
N ASP A 165 25.18 -13.46 6.85
CA ASP A 165 26.42 -14.24 6.91
C ASP A 165 27.55 -13.26 6.61
N ASP A 166 28.34 -12.95 7.64
CA ASP A 166 29.63 -12.30 7.51
C ASP A 166 30.47 -13.20 6.59
N ALA A 167 30.42 -12.95 5.29
CA ALA A 167 31.29 -13.60 4.35
C ALA A 167 32.71 -13.07 4.63
N GLU A 168 33.46 -13.85 5.41
CA GLU A 168 34.91 -13.92 5.30
C GLU A 168 35.29 -14.10 3.83
N ASP A 169 35.74 -13.02 3.19
CA ASP A 169 37.03 -12.89 2.49
C ASP A 169 37.10 -11.58 1.68
#